data_AF-A0A954S1U9-F1
#
_entry.id   AF-A0A954S1U9-F1
#
_cell.length_a   1.000
_cell.length_b   1.000
_cell.length_c   1.000
_cell.angle_alpha   90.00
_cell.angle_beta   90.00
_cell.angle_gamma   90.00
#
_symmetry.space_group_name_H-M   'P 1'
#
loop_
_entity.id
_entity.type
_entity.pdbx_description
1 polymer ?
#
loop_
_entity_poly.entity_id
_entity_poly.type
_entity_poly.pdbx_seq_one_letter_code
_entity_poly.pdbx_strand_id
1 'polypeptide(L)'
;PDGQLVKTASEGRLMTRADYKREVLRILNDPSSFQGEVDPTVNGIHLRSHQATHPKINRFFREFFGYPKMLPIFKDNKRFGGNYDNAKGRLVGECDRLVDHILQKDQNVLEELLTTENFYVYHSGDNEAMTKASERIRRIYEYFKDLDWQNFEREDLLEHKEFLEEVKMRGVDVKNLAAKGRRNPIREFKTAMASFTLRFDKGQTAAAPFVSFPAHGPYNASTRTGLQLRSPEVAKFFNIQLDNWNYPPVQPAKVSHRKGMLTHPAWLIAHAQNTETDPVARGKWIREKLLAGTVPDVPITVDAVIPEDHHKTLRQRLDAKTKHEYCWKCHQQMNPLGLAFEMYDDFGRFRTEESLEHPDNLIKKGPDKAAVHVDLRDTYKTLPVNAQGFLKGTGDKTLDGEVTNAMDLIDRLARSERVRQSIIRYAFRYFMGRNEMLSDSKTLMDADRAYVESGGSFDAVIVSLLTSDSFIYRKAND
;
A
#
# COMPACT_ATOMS: atom_id res chain seq x y z
N PRO A 1 -17.06 -0.45 -25.21
CA PRO A 1 -16.02 -0.67 -26.26
C PRO A 1 -15.59 0.68 -26.84
N ASP A 2 -14.32 0.86 -27.17
CA ASP A 2 -13.84 2.08 -27.83
C ASP A 2 -14.47 2.22 -29.23
N GLY A 3 -15.16 3.34 -29.48
CA GLY A 3 -15.93 3.53 -30.71
C GLY A 3 -15.04 3.60 -31.96
N GLN A 4 -13.84 4.18 -31.84
CA GLN A 4 -12.89 4.26 -32.94
C GLN A 4 -12.33 2.89 -33.29
N LEU A 5 -12.01 2.05 -32.30
CA LEU A 5 -11.55 0.68 -32.52
C LEU A 5 -12.62 -0.17 -33.22
N VAL A 6 -13.89 -0.03 -32.81
CA VAL A 6 -15.03 -0.70 -33.47
C VAL A 6 -15.13 -0.29 -34.93
N LYS A 7 -15.03 1.03 -35.21
CA LYS A 7 -15.03 1.56 -36.58
C LYS A 7 -13.84 1.04 -37.39
N THR A 8 -12.62 1.13 -36.87
CA THR A 8 -11.40 0.61 -37.51
C THR A 8 -11.53 -0.88 -37.84
N ALA A 9 -12.11 -1.68 -36.94
CA ALA A 9 -12.37 -3.09 -37.19
C ALA A 9 -13.40 -3.31 -38.32
N SER A 10 -14.52 -2.57 -38.30
CA SER A 10 -15.56 -2.69 -39.35
C SER A 10 -15.08 -2.28 -40.74
N GLU A 11 -14.07 -1.41 -40.82
CA GLU A 11 -13.47 -0.95 -42.07
C GLU A 11 -12.34 -1.89 -42.57
N GLY A 12 -12.10 -3.02 -41.90
CA GLY A 12 -11.04 -3.96 -42.26
C GLY A 12 -9.63 -3.41 -42.03
N ARG A 13 -9.47 -2.41 -41.15
CA ARG A 13 -8.20 -1.74 -40.84
C ARG A 13 -7.52 -2.30 -39.58
N LEU A 14 -7.82 -3.56 -39.23
CA LEU A 14 -7.26 -4.30 -38.09
C LEU A 14 -6.76 -5.70 -38.51
N MET A 15 -5.98 -5.75 -39.61
CA MET A 15 -5.60 -7.02 -40.27
C MET A 15 -4.13 -7.36 -40.11
N THR A 16 -3.28 -6.35 -39.94
CA THR A 16 -1.83 -6.53 -39.87
C THR A 16 -1.28 -6.19 -38.49
N ARG A 17 -0.11 -6.72 -38.13
CA ARG A 17 0.59 -6.34 -36.90
C ARG A 17 0.77 -4.83 -36.74
N ALA A 18 1.00 -4.11 -37.84
CA ALA A 18 1.11 -2.66 -37.85
C ALA A 18 -0.22 -1.96 -37.47
N ASP A 19 -1.35 -2.52 -37.92
CA ASP A 19 -2.68 -2.01 -37.55
C ASP A 19 -2.96 -2.16 -36.06
N TYR A 20 -2.72 -3.36 -35.51
CA TYR A 20 -2.86 -3.60 -34.07
C TYR A 20 -1.97 -2.65 -33.27
N LYS A 21 -0.70 -2.52 -33.68
CA LYS A 21 0.26 -1.62 -33.00
C LYS A 21 -0.24 -0.17 -32.99
N ARG A 22 -0.75 0.32 -34.13
CA ARG A 22 -1.32 1.67 -34.24
C ARG A 22 -2.46 1.89 -33.26
N GLU A 23 -3.43 0.97 -33.19
CA GLU A 23 -4.59 1.13 -32.31
C GLU A 23 -4.24 0.97 -30.84
N VAL A 24 -3.36 0.02 -30.48
CA VAL A 24 -2.90 -0.16 -29.09
C VAL A 24 -2.17 1.09 -28.61
N LEU A 25 -1.25 1.63 -29.41
CA LEU A 25 -0.54 2.86 -29.06
C LEU A 25 -1.48 4.06 -28.99
N ARG A 26 -2.47 4.17 -29.87
CA ARG A 26 -3.49 5.23 -29.80
C ARG A 26 -4.22 5.20 -28.46
N ILE A 27 -4.62 4.01 -28.00
CA ILE A 27 -5.32 3.85 -26.73
C ILE A 27 -4.39 4.22 -25.56
N LEU A 28 -3.19 3.63 -25.49
CA LEU A 28 -2.25 3.88 -24.39
C LEU A 28 -1.82 5.34 -24.27
N ASN A 29 -1.65 6.04 -25.40
CA ASN A 29 -1.25 7.45 -25.43
C ASN A 29 -2.40 8.42 -25.15
N ASP A 30 -3.65 7.95 -25.09
CA ASP A 30 -4.81 8.77 -24.75
C ASP A 30 -5.14 8.60 -23.25
N PRO A 31 -4.77 9.57 -22.39
CA PRO A 31 -5.01 9.46 -20.95
C PRO A 31 -6.49 9.50 -20.57
N SER A 32 -7.37 9.91 -21.48
CA SER A 32 -8.82 9.88 -21.29
C SER A 32 -9.42 8.51 -21.66
N SER A 33 -8.68 7.68 -22.40
CA SER A 33 -9.14 6.37 -22.86
C SER A 33 -9.37 5.44 -21.67
N PHE A 34 -10.64 5.15 -21.39
CA PHE A 34 -11.05 4.29 -20.27
C PHE A 34 -10.70 4.81 -18.87
N GLN A 35 -10.48 6.13 -18.72
CA GLN A 35 -10.27 6.73 -17.41
C GLN A 35 -11.41 6.35 -16.48
N GLY A 36 -11.07 5.81 -15.31
CA GLY A 36 -12.07 5.30 -14.38
C GLY A 36 -11.50 4.71 -13.11
N GLU A 37 -12.38 4.07 -12.35
CA GLU A 37 -12.00 3.45 -11.08
C GLU A 37 -11.21 2.15 -11.29
N VAL A 38 -10.08 2.03 -10.58
CA VAL A 38 -9.26 0.82 -10.52
C VAL A 38 -10.06 -0.37 -10.02
N ASP A 39 -10.92 -0.23 -9.02
CA ASP A 39 -11.82 -1.31 -8.63
C ASP A 39 -13.08 -0.76 -7.95
N PRO A 40 -14.21 -0.65 -8.65
CA PRO A 40 -15.43 -0.10 -8.07
C PRO A 40 -15.98 -0.95 -6.91
N THR A 41 -15.55 -2.21 -6.76
CA THR A 41 -16.05 -3.10 -5.69
C THR A 41 -15.56 -2.70 -4.30
N VAL A 42 -14.49 -1.90 -4.21
CA VAL A 42 -14.00 -1.37 -2.91
C VAL A 42 -14.65 -0.05 -2.53
N ASN A 43 -15.61 0.44 -3.31
CA ASN A 43 -16.35 1.66 -2.97
C ASN A 43 -17.23 1.45 -1.73
N GLY A 44 -17.23 2.43 -0.84
CA GLY A 44 -18.09 2.46 0.34
C GLY A 44 -18.47 3.89 0.73
N ILE A 45 -19.12 4.06 1.89
CA ILE A 45 -19.55 5.38 2.40
C ILE A 45 -18.34 6.30 2.64
N HIS A 46 -17.16 5.74 2.92
CA HIS A 46 -15.96 6.49 3.32
C HIS A 46 -14.75 6.26 2.41
N LEU A 47 -14.91 5.50 1.33
CA LEU A 47 -13.84 5.19 0.40
C LEU A 47 -14.37 5.21 -1.03
N ARG A 48 -13.61 5.85 -1.91
CA ARG A 48 -13.73 5.67 -3.36
C ARG A 48 -12.45 5.04 -3.86
N SER A 49 -12.60 4.14 -4.82
CA SER A 49 -11.48 3.55 -5.52
C SER A 49 -10.58 4.64 -6.09
N HIS A 50 -9.28 4.34 -6.16
CA HIS A 50 -8.36 5.16 -6.94
C HIS A 50 -8.84 5.23 -8.39
N GLN A 51 -8.65 6.38 -9.03
CA GLN A 51 -8.93 6.58 -10.45
C GLN A 51 -7.62 6.59 -11.22
N ALA A 52 -7.56 5.83 -12.30
CA ALA A 52 -6.41 5.75 -13.19
C ALA A 52 -6.84 6.01 -14.64
N THR A 53 -5.90 6.43 -15.48
CA THR A 53 -6.12 6.60 -16.93
C THR A 53 -6.45 5.26 -17.58
N HIS A 54 -5.68 4.21 -17.26
CA HIS A 54 -5.87 2.85 -17.73
C HIS A 54 -6.07 1.88 -16.56
N PRO A 55 -7.28 1.81 -15.95
CA PRO A 55 -7.55 1.00 -14.76
C PRO A 55 -7.13 -0.45 -14.88
N LYS A 56 -7.23 -1.04 -16.09
CA LYS A 56 -6.89 -2.44 -16.34
C LYS A 56 -5.39 -2.75 -16.14
N ILE A 57 -4.50 -1.78 -16.38
CA ILE A 57 -3.06 -1.96 -16.15
C ILE A 57 -2.77 -1.99 -14.65
N ASN A 58 -3.36 -1.06 -13.90
CA ASN A 58 -3.25 -1.07 -12.44
C ASN A 58 -3.87 -2.35 -11.82
N ARG A 59 -5.04 -2.78 -12.31
CA ARG A 59 -5.70 -4.03 -11.89
C ARG A 59 -4.82 -5.26 -12.06
N PHE A 60 -3.99 -5.33 -13.11
CA PHE A 60 -3.03 -6.43 -13.25
C PHE A 60 -2.11 -6.53 -12.02
N PHE A 61 -1.49 -5.41 -11.61
CA PHE A 61 -0.60 -5.41 -10.44
C PHE A 61 -1.34 -5.63 -9.14
N ARG A 62 -2.55 -5.10 -9.03
CA ARG A 62 -3.48 -5.37 -7.92
C ARG A 62 -3.74 -6.87 -7.73
N GLU A 63 -4.02 -7.58 -8.82
CA GLU A 63 -4.25 -9.02 -8.80
C GLU A 63 -2.96 -9.82 -8.61
N PHE A 64 -1.87 -9.39 -9.24
CA PHE A 64 -0.56 -10.04 -9.15
C PHE A 64 -0.03 -10.04 -7.71
N PHE A 65 0.05 -8.85 -7.09
CA PHE A 65 0.46 -8.71 -5.69
C PHE A 65 -0.64 -9.15 -4.72
N GLY A 66 -1.90 -9.07 -5.11
CA GLY A 66 -3.03 -9.55 -4.30
C GLY A 66 -3.28 -8.72 -3.04
N TYR A 67 -2.75 -7.50 -2.95
CA TYR A 67 -2.89 -6.66 -1.76
C TYR A 67 -4.35 -6.34 -1.34
N PRO A 68 -5.39 -6.35 -2.20
CA PRO A 68 -6.77 -6.16 -1.73
C PRO A 68 -7.30 -7.31 -0.86
N LYS A 69 -6.64 -8.48 -0.88
CA LYS A 69 -7.00 -9.62 -0.02
C LYS A 69 -6.83 -9.31 1.46
N MET A 70 -6.22 -8.18 1.82
CA MET A 70 -6.22 -7.68 3.19
C MET A 70 -7.60 -7.24 3.70
N LEU A 71 -8.52 -6.85 2.82
CA LEU A 71 -9.81 -6.27 3.20
C LEU A 71 -10.69 -7.20 4.05
N PRO A 72 -10.84 -8.50 3.72
CA PRO A 72 -11.59 -9.45 4.56
C PRO A 72 -10.85 -9.85 5.85
N ILE A 73 -9.57 -9.54 6.01
CA ILE A 73 -8.80 -9.93 7.20
C ILE A 73 -9.21 -9.04 8.37
N PHE A 74 -9.63 -9.66 9.46
CA PHE A 74 -10.04 -8.97 10.68
C PHE A 74 -8.85 -8.88 11.64
N LYS A 75 -8.65 -7.69 12.20
CA LYS A 75 -7.64 -7.45 13.22
C LYS A 75 -8.26 -6.77 14.43
N ASP A 76 -7.70 -7.05 15.60
CA ASP A 76 -8.13 -6.40 16.82
C ASP A 76 -7.69 -4.92 16.85
N ASN A 77 -8.63 -4.03 17.19
CA ASN A 77 -8.41 -2.59 17.21
C ASN A 77 -7.47 -2.15 18.34
N LYS A 78 -7.48 -2.86 19.48
CA LYS A 78 -6.59 -2.58 20.61
C LYS A 78 -5.14 -2.90 20.21
N ARG A 79 -4.88 -4.05 19.59
CA ARG A 79 -3.58 -4.47 19.02
C ARG A 79 -3.10 -3.55 17.89
N PHE A 80 -4.03 -3.03 17.08
CA PHE A 80 -3.70 -2.03 16.06
C PHE A 80 -3.32 -0.67 16.68
N GLY A 81 -3.89 -0.34 17.84
CA GLY A 81 -3.76 0.97 18.47
C GLY A 81 -4.69 2.02 17.87
N GLY A 82 -5.83 1.62 17.30
CA GLY A 82 -6.77 2.51 16.61
C GLY A 82 -7.89 1.76 15.90
N ASN A 83 -8.62 2.42 15.00
CA ASN A 83 -9.65 1.75 14.20
C ASN A 83 -9.05 1.16 12.91
N TYR A 84 -8.81 -0.15 12.91
CA TYR A 84 -8.21 -0.88 11.80
C TYR A 84 -9.11 -0.91 10.56
N ASP A 85 -10.41 -1.18 10.72
CA ASP A 85 -11.34 -1.30 9.60
C ASP A 85 -11.53 0.02 8.84
N ASN A 86 -11.50 1.15 9.54
CA ASN A 86 -11.51 2.46 8.91
C ASN A 86 -10.22 2.73 8.12
N ALA A 87 -9.08 2.20 8.56
CA ALA A 87 -7.76 2.47 7.99
C ALA A 87 -7.41 1.53 6.81
N LYS A 88 -7.87 0.26 6.83
CA LYS A 88 -7.50 -0.72 5.79
C LYS A 88 -7.95 -0.34 4.38
N GLY A 89 -9.15 0.22 4.25
CA GLY A 89 -9.65 0.69 2.95
C GLY A 89 -8.79 1.81 2.37
N ARG A 90 -8.33 2.72 3.24
CA ARG A 90 -7.43 3.81 2.89
C ARG A 90 -6.07 3.30 2.40
N LEU A 91 -5.54 2.28 3.07
CA LEU A 91 -4.26 1.65 2.77
C LEU A 91 -4.24 1.02 1.36
N VAL A 92 -5.33 0.35 0.95
CA VAL A 92 -5.46 -0.19 -0.41
C VAL A 92 -5.39 0.93 -1.46
N GLY A 93 -6.11 2.03 -1.24
CA GLY A 93 -6.06 3.18 -2.15
C GLY A 93 -4.71 3.91 -2.18
N GLU A 94 -3.91 3.82 -1.11
CA GLU A 94 -2.51 4.29 -1.10
C GLU A 94 -1.60 3.41 -1.94
N CYS A 95 -1.82 2.08 -1.89
CA CYS A 95 -1.13 1.13 -2.74
C CYS A 95 -1.49 1.31 -4.22
N ASP A 96 -2.78 1.43 -4.56
CA ASP A 96 -3.24 1.67 -5.94
C ASP A 96 -2.61 2.95 -6.52
N ARG A 97 -2.51 4.02 -5.70
CA ARG A 97 -1.85 5.28 -6.08
C ARG A 97 -0.35 5.12 -6.33
N LEU A 98 0.34 4.33 -5.52
CA LEU A 98 1.76 4.06 -5.70
C LEU A 98 2.02 3.30 -7.01
N VAL A 99 1.21 2.26 -7.30
CA VAL A 99 1.27 1.53 -8.56
C VAL A 99 1.02 2.47 -9.74
N ASP A 100 -0.03 3.29 -9.70
CA ASP A 100 -0.36 4.25 -10.76
C ASP A 100 0.75 5.28 -10.98
N HIS A 101 1.38 5.79 -9.91
CA HIS A 101 2.51 6.70 -10.00
C HIS A 101 3.73 6.08 -10.70
N ILE A 102 4.02 4.81 -10.44
CA ILE A 102 5.12 4.10 -11.12
C ILE A 102 4.77 3.86 -12.59
N LEU A 103 3.52 3.46 -12.88
CA LEU A 103 3.06 3.25 -14.26
C LEU A 103 3.06 4.53 -15.09
N GLN A 104 2.73 5.69 -14.50
CA GLN A 104 2.78 6.96 -15.22
C GLN A 104 4.19 7.39 -15.62
N LYS A 105 5.23 6.93 -14.91
CA LYS A 105 6.62 7.13 -15.31
C LYS A 105 7.08 6.15 -16.38
N ASP A 106 6.50 4.94 -16.35
CA ASP A 106 6.72 3.84 -17.30
C ASP A 106 8.20 3.53 -17.58
N GLN A 107 9.02 3.53 -16.53
CA GLN A 107 10.45 3.25 -16.61
C GLN A 107 10.85 2.30 -15.48
N ASN A 108 11.58 1.24 -15.80
CA ASN A 108 11.97 0.18 -14.87
C ASN A 108 10.81 -0.29 -13.96
N VAL A 109 9.59 -0.37 -14.51
CA VAL A 109 8.34 -0.50 -13.74
C VAL A 109 8.38 -1.66 -12.75
N LEU A 110 8.88 -2.83 -13.19
CA LEU A 110 8.91 -4.02 -12.36
C LEU A 110 9.96 -3.94 -11.25
N GLU A 111 11.09 -3.27 -11.51
CA GLU A 111 12.12 -3.04 -10.50
C GLU A 111 11.61 -2.02 -9.48
N GLU A 112 11.09 -0.87 -9.92
CA GLU A 112 10.54 0.17 -9.03
C GLU A 112 9.41 -0.36 -8.13
N LEU A 113 8.51 -1.21 -8.67
CA LEU A 113 7.47 -1.86 -7.87
C LEU A 113 8.04 -2.75 -6.76
N LEU A 114 9.23 -3.32 -6.96
CA LEU A 114 9.90 -4.16 -5.98
C LEU A 114 10.84 -3.36 -5.07
N THR A 115 11.43 -2.25 -5.51
CA THR A 115 12.53 -1.59 -4.80
C THR A 115 12.26 -0.16 -4.33
N THR A 116 11.15 0.48 -4.74
CA THR A 116 10.91 1.88 -4.38
C THR A 116 10.86 2.08 -2.86
N GLU A 117 11.55 3.10 -2.37
CA GLU A 117 11.49 3.50 -0.95
C GLU A 117 10.45 4.60 -0.71
N ASN A 118 9.77 5.06 -1.77
CA ASN A 118 8.82 6.16 -1.72
C ASN A 118 7.39 5.65 -1.67
N PHE A 119 6.62 6.10 -0.68
CA PHE A 119 5.24 5.65 -0.45
C PHE A 119 4.29 6.82 -0.27
N TYR A 120 3.01 6.55 -0.51
CA TYR A 120 1.93 7.41 -0.05
C TYR A 120 1.51 7.00 1.36
N VAL A 121 1.41 7.96 2.27
CA VAL A 121 0.90 7.77 3.63
C VAL A 121 -0.02 8.95 3.97
N TYR A 122 -1.29 8.66 4.22
CA TYR A 122 -2.35 9.64 4.50
C TYR A 122 -2.39 10.83 3.51
N HIS A 123 -2.25 10.54 2.21
CA HIS A 123 -2.11 11.57 1.18
C HIS A 123 -3.22 11.57 0.12
N SER A 124 -3.75 12.71 -0.31
CA SER A 124 -4.87 12.74 -1.28
C SER A 124 -4.49 12.24 -2.68
N GLY A 125 -3.19 12.27 -3.00
CA GLY A 125 -2.62 12.08 -4.33
C GLY A 125 -2.32 13.41 -5.03
N ASP A 126 -2.75 14.54 -4.48
CA ASP A 126 -2.52 15.88 -5.02
C ASP A 126 -1.52 16.64 -4.14
N ASN A 127 -0.27 16.73 -4.61
CA ASN A 127 0.83 17.35 -3.88
C ASN A 127 0.59 18.85 -3.65
N GLU A 128 -0.03 19.56 -4.59
CA GLU A 128 -0.30 20.99 -4.45
C GLU A 128 -1.37 21.23 -3.38
N ALA A 129 -2.48 20.47 -3.44
CA ALA A 129 -3.54 20.58 -2.45
C ALA A 129 -3.06 20.20 -1.03
N MET A 130 -2.23 19.16 -0.91
CA MET A 130 -1.71 18.71 0.38
C MET A 130 -0.65 19.68 0.94
N THR A 131 0.17 20.28 0.08
CA THR A 131 1.10 21.36 0.46
C THR A 131 0.36 22.58 0.97
N LYS A 132 -0.60 23.11 0.21
CA LYS A 132 -1.44 24.24 0.64
C LYS A 132 -2.17 23.95 1.96
N ALA A 133 -2.64 22.71 2.15
CA ALA A 133 -3.29 22.32 3.40
C ALA A 133 -2.33 22.32 4.60
N SER A 134 -1.11 21.80 4.43
CA SER A 134 -0.07 21.81 5.48
C SER A 134 0.40 23.23 5.79
N GLU A 135 0.66 24.05 4.76
CA GLU A 135 1.06 25.46 4.90
C GLU A 135 -0.01 26.29 5.61
N ARG A 136 -1.29 26.10 5.26
CA ARG A 136 -2.41 26.74 5.97
C ARG A 136 -2.40 26.41 7.45
N ILE A 137 -2.24 25.14 7.80
CA ILE A 137 -2.20 24.69 9.20
C ILE A 137 -1.03 25.34 9.94
N ARG A 138 0.15 25.40 9.31
CA ARG A 138 1.32 26.08 9.88
C ARG A 138 1.06 27.57 10.06
N ARG A 139 0.51 28.25 9.05
CA ARG A 139 0.21 29.69 9.11
C ARG A 139 -0.75 30.02 10.24
N ILE A 140 -1.78 29.19 10.46
CA ILE A 140 -2.71 29.35 11.58
C ILE A 140 -1.96 29.20 12.91
N TYR A 141 -1.15 28.14 13.05
CA TYR A 141 -0.37 27.91 14.26
C TYR A 141 0.57 29.09 14.56
N GLU A 142 1.39 29.51 13.59
CA GLU A 142 2.34 30.61 13.76
C GLU A 142 1.67 31.94 14.12
N TYR A 143 0.44 32.18 13.63
CA TYR A 143 -0.31 33.39 13.93
C TYR A 143 -0.84 33.43 15.37
N PHE A 144 -1.33 32.29 15.87
CA PHE A 144 -1.98 32.23 17.19
C PHE A 144 -1.06 31.74 18.32
N LYS A 145 0.08 31.09 18.03
CA LYS A 145 0.90 30.38 19.05
C LYS A 145 1.36 31.27 20.21
N ASP A 146 1.62 32.55 19.96
CA ASP A 146 2.14 33.50 20.96
C ASP A 146 1.01 34.31 21.63
N LEU A 147 -0.25 34.07 21.25
CA LEU A 147 -1.44 34.67 21.86
C LEU A 147 -1.99 33.78 22.97
N ASP A 148 -2.81 34.35 23.87
CA ASP A 148 -3.50 33.59 24.92
C ASP A 148 -4.73 32.81 24.41
N TRP A 149 -4.56 32.12 23.28
CA TRP A 149 -5.62 31.44 22.56
C TRP A 149 -6.35 30.38 23.40
N GLN A 150 -5.72 29.89 24.47
CA GLN A 150 -6.30 28.94 25.42
C GLN A 150 -7.46 29.56 26.22
N ASN A 151 -7.38 30.86 26.51
CA ASN A 151 -8.39 31.60 27.26
C ASN A 151 -9.34 32.42 26.38
N PHE A 152 -9.15 32.42 25.05
CA PHE A 152 -10.05 33.11 24.13
C PHE A 152 -11.52 32.72 24.34
N GLU A 153 -12.38 33.72 24.29
CA GLU A 153 -13.82 33.65 24.15
C GLU A 153 -14.22 33.94 22.70
N ARG A 154 -15.52 34.05 22.44
CA ARG A 154 -16.02 34.23 21.07
C ARG A 154 -15.64 35.60 20.50
N GLU A 155 -15.60 36.60 21.37
CA GLU A 155 -15.28 37.99 21.06
C GLU A 155 -13.84 38.13 20.58
N ASP A 156 -12.89 37.42 21.21
CA ASP A 156 -11.47 37.42 20.79
C ASP A 156 -11.31 36.84 19.36
N LEU A 157 -12.09 35.82 18.99
CA LEU A 157 -12.07 35.30 17.62
C LEU A 157 -12.58 36.31 16.58
N LEU A 158 -13.48 37.23 16.97
CA LEU A 158 -13.98 38.27 16.07
C LEU A 158 -12.89 39.30 15.75
N GLU A 159 -11.95 39.53 16.66
CA GLU A 159 -10.80 40.41 16.42
C GLU A 159 -9.88 39.86 15.32
N HIS A 160 -9.85 38.53 15.17
CA HIS A 160 -9.06 37.83 14.16
C HIS A 160 -9.89 37.36 12.95
N LYS A 161 -11.11 37.90 12.76
CA LYS A 161 -12.05 37.43 11.73
C LYS A 161 -11.47 37.44 10.32
N GLU A 162 -10.73 38.49 9.95
CA GLU A 162 -10.20 38.67 8.59
C GLU A 162 -9.17 37.60 8.27
N PHE A 163 -8.26 37.34 9.21
CA PHE A 163 -7.28 36.27 9.11
C PHE A 163 -7.96 34.89 9.02
N LEU A 164 -8.94 34.63 9.89
CA LEU A 164 -9.67 33.36 9.93
C LEU A 164 -10.49 33.10 8.65
N GLU A 165 -11.07 34.14 8.04
CA GLU A 165 -11.75 34.08 6.74
C GLU A 165 -10.77 33.82 5.59
N GLU A 166 -9.62 34.47 5.60
CA GLU A 166 -8.57 34.31 4.59
C GLU A 166 -8.02 32.88 4.58
N VAL A 167 -7.57 32.41 5.75
CA VAL A 167 -7.01 31.06 5.89
C VAL A 167 -8.08 29.99 5.84
N LYS A 168 -9.36 30.34 6.01
CA LYS A 168 -10.49 29.39 6.07
C LYS A 168 -10.26 28.31 7.13
N MET A 169 -9.97 28.74 8.36
CA MET A 169 -9.71 27.80 9.46
C MET A 169 -10.91 26.87 9.67
N ARG A 170 -10.62 25.57 9.66
CA ARG A 170 -11.67 24.56 9.71
C ARG A 170 -12.29 24.47 11.10
N GLY A 171 -13.61 24.33 11.14
CA GLY A 171 -14.39 24.29 12.39
C GLY A 171 -14.79 25.67 12.90
N VAL A 172 -14.21 26.73 12.32
CA VAL A 172 -14.49 28.13 12.66
C VAL A 172 -15.29 28.76 11.51
N ASP A 173 -16.60 28.90 11.70
CA ASP A 173 -17.44 29.67 10.79
C ASP A 173 -17.48 31.12 11.24
N VAL A 174 -16.60 31.94 10.64
CA VAL A 174 -16.42 33.35 11.01
C VAL A 174 -17.70 34.17 10.84
N LYS A 175 -18.56 33.79 9.88
CA LYS A 175 -19.83 34.47 9.60
C LYS A 175 -20.91 34.17 10.64
N ASN A 176 -20.75 33.07 11.39
CA ASN A 176 -21.73 32.57 12.35
C ASN A 176 -21.10 32.26 13.72
N LEU A 177 -20.07 33.01 14.15
CA LEU A 177 -19.42 32.83 15.46
C LEU A 177 -20.42 32.94 16.63
N ALA A 178 -21.45 33.77 16.47
CA ALA A 178 -22.50 33.99 17.45
C ALA A 178 -23.66 32.96 17.41
N ALA A 179 -23.72 32.08 16.40
CA ALA A 179 -24.87 31.18 16.22
C ALA A 179 -25.00 30.20 17.39
N LYS A 180 -26.19 30.17 18.02
CA LYS A 180 -26.56 29.16 19.02
C LYS A 180 -26.96 27.88 18.28
N GLY A 181 -26.08 26.87 18.26
CA GLY A 181 -26.31 25.59 17.61
C GLY A 181 -25.41 24.47 18.15
N ARG A 182 -25.47 23.27 17.55
CA ARG A 182 -24.68 22.09 17.98
C ARG A 182 -23.15 22.26 17.85
N ARG A 183 -22.68 23.21 17.05
CA ARG A 183 -21.25 23.48 16.84
C ARG A 183 -20.83 24.71 17.63
N ASN A 184 -19.72 24.58 18.36
CA ASN A 184 -19.16 25.66 19.18
C ASN A 184 -17.83 26.12 18.58
N PRO A 185 -17.80 27.21 17.78
CA PRO A 185 -16.60 27.64 17.05
C PRO A 185 -15.37 27.85 17.93
N ILE A 186 -15.52 28.39 19.15
CA ILE A 186 -14.38 28.56 20.06
C ILE A 186 -13.82 27.21 20.54
N ARG A 187 -14.68 26.22 20.79
CA ARG A 187 -14.22 24.86 21.13
C ARG A 187 -13.47 24.21 19.98
N GLU A 188 -14.00 24.33 18.75
CA GLU A 188 -13.35 23.76 17.55
C GLU A 188 -12.00 24.45 17.29
N PHE A 189 -11.94 25.78 17.44
CA PHE A 189 -10.70 26.55 17.39
C PHE A 189 -9.66 26.06 18.40
N LYS A 190 -10.01 26.03 19.69
CA LYS A 190 -9.10 25.58 20.76
C LYS A 190 -8.65 24.13 20.55
N THR A 191 -9.53 23.26 20.05
CA THR A 191 -9.21 21.86 19.72
C THR A 191 -8.20 21.76 18.57
N ALA A 192 -8.39 22.56 17.51
CA ALA A 192 -7.46 22.61 16.39
C ALA A 192 -6.11 23.21 16.80
N MET A 193 -6.10 24.31 17.56
CA MET A 193 -4.87 24.92 18.08
C MET A 193 -4.10 23.95 18.97
N ALA A 194 -4.75 23.30 19.94
CA ALA A 194 -4.12 22.27 20.77
C ALA A 194 -3.52 21.14 19.92
N SER A 195 -4.21 20.70 18.86
CA SER A 195 -3.67 19.71 17.93
C SER A 195 -2.47 20.22 17.12
N PHE A 196 -2.41 21.51 16.81
CA PHE A 196 -1.32 22.11 16.05
C PHE A 196 -0.10 22.28 16.94
N THR A 197 -0.28 22.85 18.13
CA THR A 197 0.73 22.98 19.19
C THR A 197 1.35 21.62 19.53
N LEU A 198 0.55 20.57 19.77
CA LEU A 198 1.04 19.21 20.06
C LEU A 198 2.05 18.68 19.02
N ARG A 199 1.93 19.16 17.77
CA ARG A 199 2.73 18.71 16.63
C ARG A 199 3.91 19.65 16.35
N PHE A 200 3.65 20.95 16.22
CA PHE A 200 4.65 21.93 15.84
C PHE A 200 5.65 22.24 16.97
N ASP A 201 5.24 22.16 18.24
CA ASP A 201 6.16 22.36 19.39
C ASP A 201 7.25 21.29 19.44
N LYS A 202 7.03 20.13 18.82
CA LYS A 202 8.03 19.06 18.68
C LYS A 202 9.00 19.28 17.52
N GLY A 203 9.00 20.47 16.91
CA GLY A 203 9.91 20.83 15.80
C GLY A 203 9.48 20.31 14.43
N GLN A 204 8.21 19.90 14.25
CA GLN A 204 7.70 19.52 12.93
C GLN A 204 7.69 20.74 12.00
N THR A 205 8.11 20.56 10.75
CA THR A 205 8.13 21.64 9.75
C THR A 205 6.84 21.70 8.93
N ALA A 206 6.08 20.61 8.94
CA ALA A 206 4.84 20.41 8.21
C ALA A 206 3.91 19.49 9.00
N ALA A 207 2.60 19.62 8.77
CA ALA A 207 1.59 18.88 9.51
C ALA A 207 0.61 18.21 8.56
N ALA A 208 0.31 16.94 8.83
CA ALA A 208 -0.71 16.22 8.09
C ALA A 208 -2.09 16.88 8.29
N PRO A 209 -2.96 16.91 7.26
CA PRO A 209 -4.23 17.64 7.32
C PRO A 209 -5.33 16.86 8.06
N PHE A 210 -5.10 16.59 9.34
CA PHE A 210 -6.06 16.08 10.31
C PHE A 210 -5.99 16.88 11.62
N VAL A 211 -6.91 16.59 12.55
CA VAL A 211 -6.91 17.12 13.92
C VAL A 211 -6.77 15.92 14.88
N SER A 212 -5.79 15.97 15.78
CA SER A 212 -5.42 14.88 16.69
C SER A 212 -6.46 14.58 17.77
N PHE A 213 -7.40 15.50 17.98
CA PHE A 213 -8.51 15.43 18.92
C PHE A 213 -9.86 15.43 18.18
N PRO A 214 -10.92 14.85 18.76
CA PRO A 214 -12.25 14.85 18.14
C PRO A 214 -12.80 16.29 18.02
N ALA A 215 -12.77 16.83 16.81
CA ALA A 215 -13.42 18.08 16.43
C ALA A 215 -14.72 17.77 15.67
N HIS A 216 -15.82 18.45 15.98
CA HIS A 216 -17.08 18.30 15.24
C HIS A 216 -17.03 19.13 13.95
N GLY A 217 -16.52 18.54 12.86
CA GLY A 217 -16.52 19.19 11.56
C GLY A 217 -15.77 18.40 10.49
N PRO A 218 -15.82 18.82 9.23
CA PRO A 218 -15.13 18.09 8.18
C PRO A 218 -13.61 18.39 8.19
N TYR A 219 -12.75 17.59 7.56
CA TYR A 219 -11.29 17.67 7.78
C TYR A 219 -10.59 18.79 7.00
N ASN A 220 -9.28 18.95 7.24
CA ASN A 220 -8.41 19.97 6.65
C ASN A 220 -8.01 19.71 5.20
N ALA A 221 -8.39 18.57 4.61
CA ALA A 221 -8.16 18.26 3.21
C ALA A 221 -9.26 17.33 2.67
N SER A 222 -9.36 17.28 1.34
CA SER A 222 -10.20 16.34 0.60
C SER A 222 -9.33 15.36 -0.17
N THR A 223 -9.89 14.18 -0.43
CA THR A 223 -9.42 13.25 -1.45
C THR A 223 -9.56 13.85 -2.85
N ARG A 224 -8.87 13.26 -3.84
CA ARG A 224 -9.02 13.63 -5.25
C ARG A 224 -10.44 13.51 -5.79
N THR A 225 -11.28 12.64 -5.21
CA THR A 225 -12.69 12.49 -5.61
C THR A 225 -13.62 13.46 -4.89
N GLY A 226 -13.08 14.50 -4.24
CA GLY A 226 -13.84 15.48 -3.46
C GLY A 226 -14.38 14.96 -2.12
N LEU A 227 -14.21 13.67 -1.82
CA LEU A 227 -14.58 13.12 -0.52
C LEU A 227 -13.65 13.62 0.58
N GLN A 228 -14.17 13.60 1.79
CA GLN A 228 -13.44 13.97 2.99
C GLN A 228 -12.23 13.04 3.25
N LEU A 229 -11.05 13.60 3.55
CA LEU A 229 -9.82 12.82 3.83
C LEU A 229 -9.88 12.15 5.21
N ARG A 230 -10.20 10.86 5.25
CA ARG A 230 -10.42 10.07 6.49
C ARG A 230 -9.26 9.13 6.82
N SER A 231 -9.29 8.66 8.08
CA SER A 231 -8.46 7.56 8.58
C SER A 231 -6.95 7.86 8.65
N PRO A 232 -6.52 8.90 9.40
CA PRO A 232 -5.09 9.15 9.66
C PRO A 232 -4.38 7.97 10.32
N GLU A 233 -5.11 7.07 10.99
CA GLU A 233 -4.59 5.82 11.55
C GLU A 233 -3.89 4.93 10.52
N VAL A 234 -4.10 5.16 9.21
CA VAL A 234 -3.32 4.49 8.16
C VAL A 234 -1.81 4.67 8.35
N ALA A 235 -1.36 5.78 8.94
CA ALA A 235 0.05 6.02 9.24
C ALA A 235 0.61 5.00 10.27
N LYS A 236 -0.23 4.43 11.14
CA LYS A 236 0.19 3.43 12.14
C LYS A 236 0.69 2.14 11.49
N PHE A 237 0.18 1.77 10.31
CA PHE A 237 0.71 0.65 9.52
C PHE A 237 2.18 0.84 9.13
N PHE A 238 2.61 2.10 9.01
CA PHE A 238 3.97 2.50 8.64
C PHE A 238 4.84 2.86 9.85
N ASN A 239 4.43 2.50 11.07
CA ASN A 239 5.12 2.85 12.33
C ASN A 239 5.22 4.36 12.60
N ILE A 240 4.36 5.17 11.98
CA ILE A 240 4.38 6.63 12.13
C ILE A 240 3.49 7.05 13.31
N GLN A 241 4.07 7.80 14.25
CA GLN A 241 3.35 8.40 15.37
C GLN A 241 2.68 9.71 14.92
N LEU A 242 1.35 9.77 15.02
CA LEU A 242 0.57 10.87 14.46
C LEU A 242 0.81 12.24 15.12
N ASP A 243 1.18 12.25 16.40
CA ASP A 243 1.58 13.45 17.14
C ASP A 243 3.06 13.80 16.99
N ASN A 244 3.86 12.95 16.33
CA ASN A 244 5.27 13.17 16.08
C ASN A 244 5.66 12.79 14.64
N TRP A 245 4.92 13.34 13.68
CA TRP A 245 5.12 13.07 12.26
C TRP A 245 5.44 14.35 11.53
N ASN A 246 6.72 14.53 11.17
CA ASN A 246 7.10 15.58 10.22
C ASN A 246 6.56 15.22 8.83
N TYR A 247 5.32 15.61 8.58
CA TYR A 247 4.52 15.14 7.45
C TYR A 247 5.11 15.62 6.12
N PRO A 248 5.45 14.74 5.17
CA PRO A 248 5.87 15.17 3.83
C PRO A 248 4.62 15.51 3.00
N PRO A 249 4.38 16.80 2.66
CA PRO A 249 3.19 17.18 1.88
C PRO A 249 3.31 16.88 0.39
N VAL A 250 4.52 16.59 -0.09
CA VAL A 250 4.79 16.11 -1.45
C VAL A 250 5.07 14.62 -1.36
N GLN A 251 4.26 13.82 -2.04
CA GLN A 251 4.34 12.36 -2.03
C GLN A 251 4.22 11.77 -3.45
N PRO A 252 4.72 10.55 -3.70
CA PRO A 252 5.26 9.60 -2.72
C PRO A 252 6.61 10.08 -2.15
N ALA A 253 6.84 9.80 -0.87
CA ALA A 253 8.04 10.24 -0.14
C ALA A 253 8.68 9.06 0.59
N LYS A 254 9.98 9.18 0.89
CA LYS A 254 10.74 8.11 1.52
C LYS A 254 10.13 7.70 2.86
N VAL A 255 9.92 6.40 3.05
CA VAL A 255 9.48 5.82 4.34
C VAL A 255 10.53 4.84 4.84
N SER A 256 11.01 5.07 6.06
CA SER A 256 12.03 4.22 6.69
C SER A 256 11.58 2.77 6.79
N HIS A 257 12.52 1.83 6.60
CA HIS A 257 12.28 0.39 6.66
C HIS A 257 11.22 -0.12 5.67
N ARG A 258 11.06 0.55 4.52
CA ARG A 258 10.16 0.14 3.43
C ARG A 258 10.91 0.13 2.10
N LYS A 259 10.60 -0.88 1.29
CA LYS A 259 11.15 -1.17 -0.04
C LYS A 259 10.12 -1.97 -0.86
N GLY A 260 9.56 -1.33 -1.88
CA GLY A 260 8.57 -1.86 -2.81
C GLY A 260 7.33 -2.52 -2.20
N MET A 261 6.62 -3.27 -3.03
CA MET A 261 5.31 -3.81 -2.67
C MET A 261 5.38 -4.92 -1.62
N LEU A 262 6.47 -5.67 -1.58
CA LEU A 262 6.61 -6.78 -0.62
C LEU A 262 6.82 -6.32 0.82
N THR A 263 7.10 -5.04 1.04
CA THR A 263 7.11 -4.43 2.38
C THR A 263 5.96 -3.44 2.57
N HIS A 264 5.09 -3.25 1.59
CA HIS A 264 3.90 -2.44 1.73
C HIS A 264 2.94 -3.14 2.73
N PRO A 265 2.40 -2.44 3.75
CA PRO A 265 1.55 -3.08 4.75
C PRO A 265 0.35 -3.83 4.16
N ALA A 266 -0.23 -3.34 3.06
CA ALA A 266 -1.34 -4.02 2.38
C ALA A 266 -0.96 -5.43 1.89
N TRP A 267 0.24 -5.61 1.33
CA TRP A 267 0.72 -6.93 0.92
C TRP A 267 1.05 -7.80 2.14
N LEU A 268 1.75 -7.24 3.12
CA LEU A 268 2.12 -7.97 4.34
C LEU A 268 0.92 -8.51 5.12
N ILE A 269 -0.18 -7.74 5.18
CA ILE A 269 -1.43 -8.14 5.81
C ILE A 269 -2.19 -9.14 4.93
N ALA A 270 -2.26 -8.92 3.61
CA ALA A 270 -2.88 -9.87 2.67
C ALA A 270 -2.25 -11.28 2.72
N HIS A 271 -1.02 -11.37 3.24
CA HIS A 271 -0.27 -12.60 3.49
C HIS A 271 0.00 -12.82 5.00
N ALA A 272 -1.00 -12.53 5.85
CA ALA A 272 -0.99 -12.81 7.27
C ALA A 272 -2.33 -13.44 7.70
N GLN A 273 -2.37 -14.00 8.90
CA GLN A 273 -3.59 -14.47 9.56
C GLN A 273 -4.24 -13.33 10.35
N ASN A 274 -5.37 -13.57 11.02
CA ASN A 274 -6.03 -12.54 11.84
C ASN A 274 -5.19 -12.10 13.05
N THR A 275 -4.40 -13.02 13.64
CA THR A 275 -3.70 -12.78 14.90
C THR A 275 -2.17 -12.86 14.81
N GLU A 276 -1.63 -13.38 13.71
CA GLU A 276 -0.18 -13.57 13.54
C GLU A 276 0.25 -13.47 12.06
N THR A 277 1.57 -13.39 11.83
CA THR A 277 2.15 -13.40 10.49
C THR A 277 2.07 -14.81 9.88
N ASP A 278 2.20 -14.90 8.55
CA ASP A 278 2.23 -16.19 7.84
C ASP A 278 3.44 -16.28 6.90
N PRO A 279 4.64 -16.61 7.44
CA PRO A 279 5.85 -16.73 6.63
C PRO A 279 5.75 -17.89 5.62
N VAL A 280 4.96 -18.93 5.87
CA VAL A 280 4.79 -20.03 4.91
C VAL A 280 4.04 -19.51 3.68
N ALA A 281 2.93 -18.80 3.86
CA ALA A 281 2.16 -18.20 2.77
C ALA A 281 2.96 -17.13 2.00
N ARG A 282 3.71 -16.26 2.70
CA ARG A 282 4.61 -15.27 2.06
C ARG A 282 5.67 -15.96 1.20
N GLY A 283 6.33 -16.98 1.76
CA GLY A 283 7.35 -17.76 1.07
C GLY A 283 6.82 -18.52 -0.15
N LYS A 284 5.64 -19.14 -0.02
CA LYS A 284 4.93 -19.80 -1.13
C LYS A 284 4.63 -18.81 -2.25
N TRP A 285 4.10 -17.62 -1.92
CA TRP A 285 3.81 -16.59 -2.90
C TRP A 285 5.08 -16.17 -3.66
N ILE A 286 6.20 -15.92 -2.98
CA ILE A 286 7.47 -15.57 -3.65
C ILE A 286 7.95 -16.71 -4.56
N ARG A 287 7.90 -17.96 -4.06
CA ARG A 287 8.30 -19.15 -4.81
C ARG A 287 7.50 -19.31 -6.11
N GLU A 288 6.19 -19.14 -6.06
CA GLU A 288 5.28 -19.41 -7.19
C GLU A 288 5.10 -18.20 -8.12
N LYS A 289 5.07 -16.98 -7.57
CA LYS A 289 4.80 -15.75 -8.34
C LYS A 289 6.04 -15.11 -8.91
N LEU A 290 7.13 -15.07 -8.14
CA LEU A 290 8.37 -14.41 -8.58
C LEU A 290 9.37 -15.44 -9.12
N LEU A 291 9.63 -16.52 -8.40
CA LEU A 291 10.64 -17.49 -8.82
C LEU A 291 10.12 -18.55 -9.81
N ALA A 292 8.85 -18.46 -10.23
CA ALA A 292 8.22 -19.41 -11.14
C ALA A 292 8.47 -20.89 -10.75
N GLY A 293 8.50 -21.16 -9.45
CA GLY A 293 8.59 -22.51 -8.88
C GLY A 293 7.20 -23.08 -8.63
N THR A 294 7.16 -24.28 -8.07
CA THR A 294 5.92 -24.96 -7.70
C THR A 294 6.09 -25.55 -6.31
N VAL A 295 5.11 -25.34 -5.44
CA VAL A 295 5.02 -26.01 -4.15
C VAL A 295 3.88 -27.01 -4.24
N PRO A 296 4.09 -28.29 -3.90
CA PRO A 296 3.00 -29.28 -3.91
C PRO A 296 1.96 -28.91 -2.85
N ASP A 297 0.71 -29.31 -3.10
CA ASP A 297 -0.35 -29.14 -2.12
C ASP A 297 -0.07 -29.94 -0.83
N VAL A 298 -0.60 -29.43 0.28
CA VAL A 298 -0.47 -30.10 1.57
C VAL A 298 -1.23 -31.43 1.49
N PRO A 299 -0.59 -32.57 1.77
CA PRO A 299 -1.28 -33.86 1.79
C PRO A 299 -2.42 -33.85 2.80
N ILE A 300 -3.55 -34.49 2.46
CA ILE A 300 -4.77 -34.52 3.29
C ILE A 300 -4.51 -35.07 4.71
N THR A 301 -3.47 -35.88 4.86
CA THR A 301 -3.09 -36.53 6.12
C THR A 301 -2.29 -35.64 7.09
N VAL A 302 -1.96 -34.40 6.72
CA VAL A 302 -1.07 -33.53 7.52
C VAL A 302 -1.88 -32.50 8.31
N ASP A 303 -1.72 -32.52 9.64
CA ASP A 303 -2.20 -31.46 10.51
C ASP A 303 -1.23 -30.26 10.48
N ALA A 304 -1.55 -29.28 9.65
CA ALA A 304 -0.73 -28.11 9.36
C ALA A 304 -0.98 -26.95 10.34
N VAL A 305 -1.04 -27.25 11.64
CA VAL A 305 -1.18 -26.25 12.71
C VAL A 305 0.16 -26.01 13.41
N ILE A 306 0.52 -24.74 13.58
CA ILE A 306 1.66 -24.31 14.39
C ILE A 306 1.18 -24.28 15.85
N PRO A 307 1.82 -25.00 16.79
CA PRO A 307 1.43 -24.96 18.19
C PRO A 307 1.50 -23.54 18.77
N GLU A 308 0.53 -23.17 19.59
CA GLU A 308 0.60 -21.95 20.39
C GLU A 308 1.62 -22.12 21.53
N ASP A 309 2.59 -21.21 21.61
CA ASP A 309 3.57 -21.13 22.68
C ASP A 309 3.93 -19.66 22.87
N HIS A 310 3.31 -19.03 23.87
CA HIS A 310 3.44 -17.60 24.12
C HIS A 310 4.79 -17.22 24.74
N HIS A 311 5.74 -18.14 24.86
CA HIS A 311 7.11 -17.85 25.28
C HIS A 311 8.12 -17.92 24.12
N LYS A 312 7.64 -18.14 22.89
CA LYS A 312 8.46 -18.28 21.68
C LYS A 312 7.96 -17.38 20.57
N THR A 313 8.90 -16.93 19.73
CA THR A 313 8.57 -16.23 18.49
C THR A 313 7.89 -17.16 17.50
N LEU A 314 7.13 -16.62 16.54
CA LEU A 314 6.53 -17.41 15.47
C LEU A 314 7.57 -18.25 14.74
N ARG A 315 8.75 -17.69 14.46
CA ARG A 315 9.85 -18.43 13.83
C ARG A 315 10.27 -19.64 14.66
N GLN A 316 10.46 -19.49 15.97
CA GLN A 316 10.83 -20.60 16.84
C GLN A 316 9.74 -21.69 16.86
N ARG A 317 8.46 -21.30 16.92
CA ARG A 317 7.32 -22.21 16.86
C ARG A 317 7.25 -22.96 15.52
N LEU A 318 7.42 -22.24 14.41
CA LEU A 318 7.42 -22.81 13.05
C LEU A 318 8.59 -23.77 12.84
N ASP A 319 9.79 -23.38 13.26
CA ASP A 319 10.99 -24.20 13.16
C ASP A 319 10.83 -25.51 13.93
N ALA A 320 10.30 -25.45 15.16
CA ALA A 320 10.04 -26.63 15.98
C ALA A 320 9.06 -27.61 15.31
N LYS A 321 8.08 -27.11 14.55
CA LYS A 321 7.08 -27.94 13.86
C LYS A 321 7.56 -28.48 12.51
N THR A 322 8.32 -27.69 11.75
CA THR A 322 8.53 -27.93 10.30
C THR A 322 9.92 -28.42 9.91
N LYS A 323 10.90 -28.43 10.82
CA LYS A 323 12.26 -28.91 10.55
C LYS A 323 12.40 -30.44 10.45
N HIS A 324 11.36 -31.20 10.84
CA HIS A 324 11.36 -32.65 10.67
C HIS A 324 11.41 -33.03 9.18
N GLU A 325 12.10 -34.14 8.86
CA GLU A 325 12.46 -34.54 7.50
C GLU A 325 11.26 -34.52 6.53
N TYR A 326 10.10 -35.03 6.97
CA TYR A 326 8.90 -35.07 6.16
C TYR A 326 8.39 -33.67 5.78
N CYS A 327 8.26 -32.76 6.75
CA CYS A 327 7.79 -31.38 6.52
C CYS A 327 8.80 -30.57 5.71
N TRP A 328 10.09 -30.78 5.95
CA TRP A 328 11.15 -30.00 5.33
C TRP A 328 11.25 -30.20 3.80
N LYS A 329 10.73 -31.31 3.26
CA LYS A 329 10.63 -31.56 1.81
C LYS A 329 10.04 -30.37 1.04
N CYS A 330 8.97 -29.79 1.60
CA CYS A 330 8.28 -28.64 1.00
C CYS A 330 8.68 -27.32 1.68
N HIS A 331 8.79 -27.30 3.01
CA HIS A 331 9.08 -26.07 3.76
C HIS A 331 10.44 -25.46 3.42
N GLN A 332 11.44 -26.24 3.02
CA GLN A 332 12.72 -25.72 2.53
C GLN A 332 12.59 -24.74 1.35
N GLN A 333 11.48 -24.82 0.59
CA GLN A 333 11.24 -23.97 -0.57
C GLN A 333 10.56 -22.64 -0.22
N MET A 334 9.95 -22.55 0.97
CA MET A 334 9.07 -21.45 1.39
C MET A 334 9.57 -20.74 2.64
N ASN A 335 9.84 -21.48 3.72
CA ASN A 335 10.18 -20.89 5.02
C ASN A 335 11.37 -19.93 4.90
N PRO A 336 12.48 -20.27 4.24
CA PRO A 336 13.61 -19.35 4.15
C PRO A 336 13.30 -18.06 3.38
N LEU A 337 12.34 -18.07 2.46
CA LEU A 337 11.91 -16.88 1.71
C LEU A 337 10.97 -16.02 2.56
N GLY A 338 10.01 -16.63 3.25
CA GLY A 338 9.00 -15.91 4.02
C GLY A 338 9.46 -15.45 5.39
N LEU A 339 10.35 -16.20 6.06
CA LEU A 339 10.94 -15.81 7.34
C LEU A 339 11.78 -14.53 7.24
N ALA A 340 12.23 -14.16 6.04
CA ALA A 340 12.89 -12.88 5.79
C ALA A 340 12.00 -11.66 6.15
N PHE A 341 10.68 -11.85 6.13
CA PHE A 341 9.67 -10.82 6.41
C PHE A 341 9.23 -10.78 7.87
N GLU A 342 9.79 -11.61 8.76
CA GLU A 342 9.42 -11.61 10.18
C GLU A 342 9.84 -10.33 10.91
N MET A 343 10.66 -9.48 10.27
CA MET A 343 10.88 -8.07 10.64
C MET A 343 9.63 -7.18 10.50
N TYR A 344 8.51 -7.72 10.04
CA TYR A 344 7.21 -7.06 10.03
C TYR A 344 6.19 -7.89 10.79
N ASP A 345 5.37 -7.25 11.61
CA ASP A 345 4.28 -7.90 12.35
C ASP A 345 3.06 -8.21 11.44
N ASP A 346 2.01 -8.74 12.05
CA ASP A 346 0.78 -9.15 11.38
C ASP A 346 -0.08 -7.97 10.89
N PHE A 347 0.25 -6.74 11.30
CA PHE A 347 -0.26 -5.49 10.75
C PHE A 347 0.66 -4.90 9.68
N GLY A 348 1.75 -5.58 9.33
CA GLY A 348 2.77 -5.11 8.42
C GLY A 348 3.63 -3.99 8.98
N ARG A 349 3.65 -3.76 10.30
CA ARG A 349 4.50 -2.76 10.96
C ARG A 349 5.90 -3.33 11.16
N PHE A 350 6.92 -2.55 10.88
CA PHE A 350 8.32 -2.92 11.13
C PHE A 350 8.55 -3.19 12.62
N ARG A 351 9.37 -4.20 12.93
CA ARG A 351 9.76 -4.60 14.27
C ARG A 351 11.17 -5.19 14.29
N THR A 352 11.89 -4.94 15.37
CA THR A 352 13.15 -5.62 15.73
C THR A 352 12.93 -6.68 16.81
N GLU A 353 11.81 -6.58 17.53
CA GLU A 353 11.39 -7.53 18.55
C GLU A 353 9.94 -7.96 18.31
N GLU A 354 9.64 -9.22 18.55
CA GLU A 354 8.31 -9.81 18.51
C GLU A 354 7.66 -9.72 19.88
N SER A 355 6.48 -9.09 19.94
CA SER A 355 5.64 -9.03 21.14
C SER A 355 5.02 -10.40 21.41
N LEU A 356 5.25 -10.92 22.61
CA LEU A 356 4.69 -12.20 23.06
C LEU A 356 3.30 -11.98 23.68
N GLU A 357 2.33 -11.64 22.83
CA GLU A 357 0.99 -11.23 23.24
C GLU A 357 0.23 -12.36 23.98
N HIS A 358 0.24 -12.30 25.31
CA HIS A 358 -0.45 -13.22 26.20
C HIS A 358 -0.57 -12.57 27.60
N PRO A 359 -1.64 -12.82 28.38
CA PRO A 359 -1.80 -12.26 29.72
C PRO A 359 -0.58 -12.44 30.64
N ASP A 360 0.08 -13.60 30.61
CA ASP A 360 1.27 -13.90 31.44
C ASP A 360 2.52 -13.07 31.07
N ASN A 361 2.50 -12.45 29.89
CA ASN A 361 3.57 -11.60 29.40
C ASN A 361 3.20 -10.12 29.46
N LEU A 362 2.02 -9.75 29.95
CA LEU A 362 1.58 -8.36 30.03
C LEU A 362 2.47 -7.58 31.01
N ILE A 363 3.12 -6.54 30.51
CA ILE A 363 3.91 -5.59 31.30
C ILE A 363 3.04 -4.41 31.72
N LYS A 364 2.26 -3.87 30.78
CA LYS A 364 1.43 -2.69 31.01
C LYS A 364 0.18 -2.72 30.14
N LYS A 365 -0.98 -2.51 30.77
CA LYS A 365 -2.24 -2.30 30.06
C LYS A 365 -2.31 -0.88 29.50
N GLY A 366 -2.59 -0.77 28.20
CA GLY A 366 -2.86 0.49 27.51
C GLY A 366 -4.27 1.02 27.82
N PRO A 367 -4.58 2.29 27.52
CA PRO A 367 -5.91 2.85 27.73
C PRO A 367 -6.94 2.21 26.80
N ASP A 368 -8.18 2.02 27.27
CA ASP A 368 -9.24 1.40 26.46
C ASP A 368 -9.86 2.37 25.44
N LYS A 369 -9.80 3.67 25.73
CA LYS A 369 -10.21 4.76 24.82
C LYS A 369 -9.28 5.94 25.02
N ALA A 370 -8.88 6.56 23.91
CA ALA A 370 -8.09 7.79 23.92
C ALA A 370 -8.26 8.55 22.60
N ALA A 371 -7.61 9.71 22.50
CA ALA A 371 -7.52 10.45 21.25
C ALA A 371 -6.72 9.66 20.18
N VAL A 372 -6.94 9.97 18.90
CA VAL A 372 -6.42 9.19 17.74
C VAL A 372 -4.89 9.04 17.75
N HIS A 373 -4.19 10.04 18.26
CA HIS A 373 -2.74 10.06 18.34
C HIS A 373 -2.17 9.23 19.50
N VAL A 374 -2.97 8.91 20.51
CA VAL A 374 -2.55 8.06 21.63
C VAL A 374 -2.51 6.61 21.18
N ASP A 375 -1.48 5.89 21.61
CA ASP A 375 -1.36 4.46 21.37
C ASP A 375 -2.21 3.68 22.39
N LEU A 376 -3.14 2.87 21.90
CA LEU A 376 -4.04 2.07 22.74
C LEU A 376 -3.42 0.71 23.11
N ARG A 377 -2.30 0.34 22.50
CA ARG A 377 -1.73 -1.01 22.63
C ARG A 377 -1.30 -1.32 24.05
N ASP A 378 -1.52 -2.56 24.43
CA ASP A 378 -0.88 -3.15 25.61
C ASP A 378 0.60 -3.40 25.32
N THR A 379 1.42 -3.36 26.37
CA THR A 379 2.85 -3.65 26.29
C THR A 379 3.10 -5.03 26.88
N TYR A 380 3.72 -5.92 26.10
CA TYR A 380 4.07 -7.28 26.52
C TYR A 380 5.58 -7.47 26.57
N LYS A 381 6.04 -8.56 27.18
CA LYS A 381 7.41 -9.06 27.01
C LYS A 381 7.67 -9.33 25.52
N THR A 382 8.91 -9.11 25.11
CA THR A 382 9.34 -9.25 23.72
C THR A 382 10.52 -10.21 23.59
N LEU A 383 10.72 -10.75 22.39
CA LEU A 383 11.92 -11.48 22.01
C LEU A 383 12.51 -10.92 20.70
N PRO A 384 13.83 -10.96 20.50
CA PRO A 384 14.45 -10.46 19.28
C PRO A 384 13.97 -11.23 18.05
N VAL A 385 13.70 -10.50 16.97
CA VAL A 385 13.36 -11.08 15.67
C VAL A 385 14.62 -11.59 14.98
N ASN A 386 14.54 -12.80 14.41
CA ASN A 386 15.50 -13.27 13.42
C ASN A 386 14.84 -13.25 12.04
N ALA A 387 15.31 -12.34 11.17
CA ALA A 387 14.82 -12.18 9.80
C ALA A 387 15.77 -12.79 8.75
N GLN A 388 16.74 -13.64 9.14
CA GLN A 388 17.61 -14.29 8.16
C GLN A 388 16.84 -15.30 7.32
N GLY A 389 17.16 -15.35 6.03
CA GLY A 389 16.53 -16.23 5.07
C GLY A 389 17.53 -16.90 4.13
N PHE A 390 17.00 -17.56 3.11
CA PHE A 390 17.82 -18.12 2.04
C PHE A 390 17.09 -18.01 0.71
N LEU A 391 17.76 -17.47 -0.29
CA LEU A 391 17.28 -17.37 -1.66
C LEU A 391 17.89 -18.48 -2.51
N LYS A 392 17.03 -19.23 -3.20
CA LYS A 392 17.43 -20.20 -4.21
C LYS A 392 16.44 -20.22 -5.36
N GLY A 393 16.94 -20.36 -6.57
CA GLY A 393 16.14 -20.61 -7.76
C GLY A 393 15.87 -19.36 -8.59
N THR A 394 16.70 -18.32 -8.46
CA THR A 394 16.70 -17.17 -9.38
C THR A 394 17.21 -17.55 -10.78
N GLY A 395 17.95 -18.66 -10.90
CA GLY A 395 18.68 -19.02 -12.12
C GLY A 395 20.08 -18.38 -12.19
N ASP A 396 20.40 -17.49 -11.25
CA ASP A 396 21.69 -16.82 -11.13
C ASP A 396 22.31 -17.11 -9.75
N LYS A 397 23.44 -17.81 -9.75
CA LYS A 397 24.15 -18.18 -8.51
C LYS A 397 24.70 -16.98 -7.76
N THR A 398 24.87 -15.82 -8.41
CA THR A 398 25.36 -14.59 -7.76
C THR A 398 24.27 -13.89 -6.95
N LEU A 399 23.00 -14.15 -7.27
CA LEU A 399 21.84 -13.63 -6.53
C LEU A 399 21.42 -14.59 -5.41
N ASP A 400 21.51 -15.90 -5.63
CA ASP A 400 21.17 -16.93 -4.66
C ASP A 400 22.13 -16.94 -3.44
N GLY A 401 21.66 -17.44 -2.30
CA GLY A 401 22.44 -17.57 -1.06
C GLY A 401 21.70 -17.10 0.19
N GLU A 402 22.43 -16.96 1.29
CA GLU A 402 21.90 -16.41 2.54
C GLU A 402 21.49 -14.94 2.34
N VAL A 403 20.35 -14.58 2.94
CA VAL A 403 19.84 -13.21 2.97
C VAL A 403 19.66 -12.75 4.40
N THR A 404 20.03 -11.50 4.68
CA THR A 404 20.01 -10.95 6.04
C THR A 404 18.61 -10.58 6.53
N ASN A 405 17.73 -10.15 5.62
CA ASN A 405 16.36 -9.72 5.88
C ASN A 405 15.57 -9.56 4.56
N ALA A 406 14.31 -9.12 4.65
CA ALA A 406 13.45 -8.88 3.50
C ALA A 406 14.02 -7.87 2.49
N MET A 407 14.74 -6.84 2.94
CA MET A 407 15.26 -5.79 2.05
C MET A 407 16.35 -6.34 1.12
N ASP A 408 17.28 -7.12 1.68
CA ASP A 408 18.34 -7.84 0.93
C ASP A 408 17.74 -8.86 -0.03
N LEU A 409 16.74 -9.64 0.42
CA LEU A 409 15.99 -10.56 -0.44
C LEU A 409 15.34 -9.85 -1.63
N ILE A 410 14.68 -8.72 -1.38
CA ILE A 410 14.00 -7.92 -2.40
C ILE A 410 14.98 -7.36 -3.43
N ASP A 411 16.13 -6.83 -3.00
CA ASP A 411 17.16 -6.30 -3.92
C ASP A 411 17.65 -7.37 -4.89
N ARG A 412 17.82 -8.61 -4.41
CA ARG A 412 18.23 -9.75 -5.25
C ARG A 412 17.11 -10.21 -6.17
N LEU A 413 15.88 -10.29 -5.68
CA LEU A 413 14.72 -10.66 -6.49
C LEU A 413 14.48 -9.66 -7.61
N ALA A 414 14.62 -8.36 -7.35
CA ALA A 414 14.40 -7.31 -8.34
C ALA A 414 15.41 -7.36 -9.51
N ARG A 415 16.62 -7.85 -9.26
CA ARG A 415 17.67 -8.02 -10.29
C ARG A 415 17.56 -9.34 -11.07
N SER A 416 16.68 -10.25 -10.65
CA SER A 416 16.56 -11.56 -11.28
C SER A 416 15.77 -11.50 -12.58
N GLU A 417 16.39 -11.89 -13.68
CA GLU A 417 15.72 -12.09 -14.98
C GLU A 417 14.52 -13.04 -14.85
N ARG A 418 14.66 -14.12 -14.08
CA ARG A 418 13.58 -15.07 -13.84
C ARG A 418 12.36 -14.43 -13.16
N VAL A 419 12.59 -13.51 -12.23
CA VAL A 419 11.51 -12.76 -11.57
C VAL A 419 10.77 -11.88 -12.57
N ARG A 420 11.52 -11.13 -13.39
CA ARG A 420 10.95 -10.32 -14.47
C ARG A 420 10.12 -11.17 -15.45
N GLN A 421 10.69 -12.26 -15.95
CA GLN A 421 10.02 -13.17 -16.89
C GLN A 421 8.78 -13.81 -16.28
N SER A 422 8.81 -14.15 -14.98
CA SER A 422 7.64 -14.67 -14.27
C SER A 422 6.51 -13.64 -14.26
N ILE A 423 6.79 -12.37 -13.93
CA ILE A 423 5.78 -11.31 -13.96
C ILE A 423 5.21 -11.12 -15.38
N ILE A 424 6.05 -11.13 -16.41
CA ILE A 424 5.63 -11.02 -17.82
C ILE A 424 4.74 -12.21 -18.22
N ARG A 425 5.03 -13.42 -17.75
CA ARG A 425 4.16 -14.59 -17.95
C ARG A 425 2.78 -14.40 -17.29
N TYR A 426 2.71 -13.78 -16.11
CA TYR A 426 1.43 -13.41 -15.52
C TYR A 426 0.72 -12.30 -16.31
N ALA A 427 1.46 -11.33 -16.86
CA ALA A 427 0.91 -10.30 -17.73
C ALA A 427 0.31 -10.91 -19.00
N PHE A 428 0.99 -11.88 -19.63
CA PHE A 428 0.44 -12.66 -20.73
C PHE A 428 -0.92 -13.26 -20.33
N ARG A 429 -0.99 -13.99 -19.21
CA ARG A 429 -2.25 -14.63 -18.78
C ARG A 429 -3.39 -13.62 -18.61
N TYR A 430 -3.06 -12.47 -18.04
CA TYR A 430 -4.01 -11.42 -17.75
C TYR A 430 -4.54 -10.73 -19.02
N PHE A 431 -3.64 -10.24 -19.87
CA PHE A 431 -4.03 -9.47 -21.06
C PHE A 431 -4.52 -10.35 -22.20
N MET A 432 -4.00 -11.57 -22.31
CA MET A 432 -4.45 -12.55 -23.30
C MET A 432 -5.67 -13.34 -22.82
N GLY A 433 -5.99 -13.32 -21.52
CA GLY A 433 -7.17 -13.99 -20.97
C GLY A 433 -7.14 -15.52 -21.14
N ARG A 434 -5.95 -16.13 -21.12
CA ARG A 434 -5.73 -17.59 -21.17
C ARG A 434 -4.35 -17.96 -20.64
N ASN A 435 -4.16 -19.22 -20.27
CA ASN A 435 -2.83 -19.75 -19.98
C ASN A 435 -1.97 -19.81 -21.26
N GLU A 436 -0.67 -19.58 -21.09
CA GLU A 436 0.35 -19.79 -22.12
C GLU A 436 0.55 -21.27 -22.43
N MET A 437 0.89 -21.55 -23.69
CA MET A 437 1.30 -22.85 -24.21
C MET A 437 2.76 -22.78 -24.65
N LEU A 438 3.37 -23.93 -24.95
CA LEU A 438 4.74 -23.97 -25.49
C LEU A 438 4.90 -23.16 -26.79
N SER A 439 3.84 -23.08 -27.60
CA SER A 439 3.78 -22.27 -28.83
C SER A 439 3.85 -20.76 -28.57
N ASP A 440 3.58 -20.29 -27.35
CA ASP A 440 3.66 -18.87 -26.97
C ASP A 440 5.07 -18.45 -26.52
N SER A 441 6.05 -19.36 -26.54
CA SER A 441 7.42 -19.10 -26.08
C SER A 441 8.05 -17.88 -26.75
N LYS A 442 7.92 -17.76 -28.09
CA LYS A 442 8.40 -16.59 -28.84
C LYS A 442 7.73 -15.30 -28.37
N THR A 443 6.41 -15.31 -28.14
CA THR A 443 5.66 -14.14 -27.64
C THR A 443 6.16 -13.68 -26.27
N LEU A 444 6.42 -14.61 -25.35
CA LEU A 444 6.95 -14.28 -24.03
C LEU A 444 8.39 -13.73 -24.10
N MET A 445 9.24 -14.32 -24.95
CA MET A 445 10.61 -13.82 -25.19
C MET A 445 10.59 -12.41 -25.82
N ASP A 446 9.69 -12.18 -26.79
CA ASP A 446 9.52 -10.87 -27.43
C ASP A 446 8.99 -9.82 -26.44
N ALA A 447 8.14 -10.21 -25.49
CA ALA A 447 7.65 -9.33 -24.42
C ALA A 447 8.74 -8.99 -23.40
N ASP A 448 9.56 -9.96 -22.97
CA ASP A 448 10.71 -9.71 -22.08
C ASP A 448 11.75 -8.80 -22.74
N ARG A 449 12.06 -9.05 -24.01
CA ARG A 449 12.95 -8.19 -24.80
C ARG A 449 12.40 -6.78 -24.95
N ALA A 450 11.10 -6.64 -25.25
CA ALA A 450 10.47 -5.32 -25.36
C ALA A 450 10.55 -4.53 -24.04
N TYR A 451 10.42 -5.19 -22.89
CA TYR A 451 10.64 -4.54 -21.59
C TYR A 451 12.09 -4.04 -21.46
N VAL A 452 13.09 -4.89 -21.75
CA VAL A 452 14.51 -4.52 -21.57
C VAL A 452 14.93 -3.42 -22.54
N GLU A 453 14.61 -3.54 -23.82
CA GLU A 453 15.01 -2.59 -24.87
C GLU A 453 14.35 -1.21 -24.73
N SER A 454 13.20 -1.13 -24.06
CA SER A 454 12.49 0.13 -23.79
C SER A 454 12.93 0.84 -22.51
N GLY A 455 13.89 0.29 -21.76
CA GLY A 455 14.26 0.83 -20.45
C GLY A 455 13.26 0.50 -19.35
N GLY A 456 12.56 -0.64 -19.47
CA GLY A 456 11.65 -1.18 -18.47
C GLY A 456 10.23 -0.63 -18.54
N SER A 457 9.75 -0.26 -19.73
CA SER A 457 8.36 0.15 -19.96
C SER A 457 7.42 -1.06 -19.92
N PHE A 458 6.36 -0.95 -19.13
CA PHE A 458 5.29 -1.94 -19.10
C PHE A 458 4.30 -1.74 -20.25
N ASP A 459 4.13 -0.52 -20.75
CA ASP A 459 3.35 -0.28 -21.97
C ASP A 459 4.00 -0.97 -23.18
N ALA A 460 5.33 -1.01 -23.27
CA ALA A 460 6.05 -1.77 -24.30
C ALA A 460 5.76 -3.28 -24.21
N VAL A 461 5.63 -3.83 -22.99
CA VAL A 461 5.20 -5.22 -22.78
C VAL A 461 3.79 -5.43 -23.32
N ILE A 462 2.85 -4.54 -22.98
CA ILE A 462 1.46 -4.61 -23.44
C ILE A 462 1.39 -4.54 -24.97
N VAL A 463 2.11 -3.59 -25.59
CA VAL A 463 2.19 -3.47 -27.06
C VAL A 463 2.77 -4.74 -27.67
N SER A 464 3.83 -5.32 -27.10
CA SER A 464 4.43 -6.57 -27.59
C SER A 464 3.42 -7.73 -27.54
N LEU A 465 2.72 -7.89 -26.41
CA LEU A 465 1.71 -8.94 -26.24
C LEU A 465 0.53 -8.77 -27.21
N LEU A 466 -0.06 -7.57 -27.29
CA LEU A 466 -1.26 -7.31 -28.09
C LEU A 466 -0.99 -7.17 -29.60
N THR A 467 0.28 -7.20 -30.01
CA THR A 467 0.69 -7.25 -31.42
C THR A 467 1.34 -8.59 -31.79
N SER A 468 1.35 -9.55 -30.86
CA SER A 468 1.92 -10.87 -31.08
C SER A 468 1.03 -11.78 -31.93
N ASP A 469 1.63 -12.79 -32.53
CA ASP A 469 0.89 -13.83 -33.26
C ASP A 469 -0.08 -14.58 -32.34
N SER A 470 0.30 -14.76 -31.06
CA SER A 470 -0.55 -15.35 -30.02
C SER A 470 -1.85 -14.56 -29.78
N PHE A 471 -1.88 -13.27 -30.09
CA PHE A 471 -3.06 -12.41 -29.96
C PHE A 471 -3.81 -12.31 -31.29
N ILE A 472 -3.11 -11.98 -32.38
CA ILE A 472 -3.70 -11.69 -33.69
C ILE A 472 -4.38 -12.94 -34.28
N TYR A 473 -3.77 -14.12 -34.13
CA TYR A 473 -4.31 -15.37 -34.67
C TYR A 473 -5.10 -16.17 -33.63
N ARG A 474 -5.57 -15.52 -32.56
CA ARG A 474 -6.41 -16.16 -31.56
C ARG A 474 -7.72 -16.61 -32.20
N LYS A 475 -7.98 -17.91 -32.17
CA LYS A 475 -9.29 -18.46 -32.54
C LYS A 475 -10.31 -18.14 -31.45
N ALA A 476 -11.55 -17.88 -31.84
CA ALA A 476 -12.66 -17.88 -30.88
C ALA A 476 -12.68 -19.24 -30.19
N ASN A 477 -12.95 -19.26 -28.88
CA ASN A 477 -13.31 -20.51 -28.24
C ASN A 477 -14.72 -20.83 -28.76
N ASP A 478 -14.86 -21.95 -29.48
CA ASP A 478 -16.16 -22.49 -29.88
C ASP A 478 -17.03 -22.81 -28.65
#